data_AF-A0AAX2A5V9-F1
#
_entry.id   AF-A0AAX2A5V9-F1
#
_cell.length_a   1.000
_cell.length_b   1.000
_cell.length_c   1.000
_cell.angle_alpha   90.00
_cell.angle_beta   90.00
_cell.angle_gamma   90.00
#
_symmetry.space_group_name_H-M   'P 1'
#
loop_
_entity.id
_entity.type
_entity.pdbx_description
1 polymer ?
#
loop_
_entity_poly.entity_id
_entity_poly.type
_entity_poly.pdbx_seq_one_letter_code
_entity_poly.pdbx_strand_id
1 'polypeptide(L)'
;MEKKNTEKLKEVLSQTISKENIEKKLKENTKSSDRPKTSSNTKKQKTINPAHSIPKVSPQAKPKIRNTNKIRFINYIVYSLSLIIIITLSAIIYYLLEKKVLETEPKVVEKEVIIEKVVEQQPKEIEVIKEVEVVKEKVVTKVVDLDNKNFRKFYYTQKTKILRCYDFKADSSLLTKECQERITNFVKNTKNLTRIEIIAVVADEDNVVYNEIKDDIQNQPKHVQKRVREYLIRGFSRERVIETASFIRDNLNEYAVVTPTNYYVKSAKDNKGVIIKGFYTTESK
;
A
#
# COMPACT_ATOMS: atom_id res chain seq x y z
N MET A 1 16.45 19.33 -37.04
CA MET A 1 16.75 18.77 -35.69
C MET A 1 15.56 18.04 -35.06
N GLU A 2 14.30 18.33 -35.41
CA GLU A 2 13.11 17.71 -34.78
C GLU A 2 12.92 16.20 -35.02
N LYS A 3 13.35 15.66 -36.17
CA LYS A 3 13.21 14.22 -36.46
C LYS A 3 14.05 13.33 -35.54
N LYS A 4 15.20 13.81 -35.06
CA LYS A 4 16.14 13.04 -34.24
C LYS A 4 15.65 12.85 -32.80
N ASN A 5 14.85 13.79 -32.28
CA ASN A 5 14.29 13.72 -30.93
C ASN A 5 13.02 12.87 -30.87
N THR A 6 12.24 12.84 -31.95
CA THR A 6 11.07 11.96 -32.07
C THR A 6 11.47 10.48 -32.25
N GLU A 7 12.60 10.20 -32.89
CA GLU A 7 13.14 8.84 -32.98
C GLU A 7 13.69 8.35 -31.63
N LYS A 8 14.41 9.18 -30.87
CA LYS A 8 14.86 8.84 -29.50
C LYS A 8 13.70 8.56 -28.56
N LEU A 9 12.62 9.34 -28.64
CA LEU A 9 11.41 9.11 -27.84
C LEU A 9 10.72 7.79 -28.23
N LYS A 10 10.71 7.44 -29.51
CA LYS A 10 10.19 6.15 -30.01
C LYS A 10 11.07 4.98 -29.59
N GLU A 11 12.38 5.15 -29.58
CA GLU A 11 13.35 4.13 -29.18
C GLU A 11 13.23 3.80 -27.68
N VAL A 12 13.18 4.82 -26.82
CA VAL A 12 12.96 4.67 -25.37
C VAL A 12 11.60 4.02 -25.08
N LEU A 13 10.54 4.41 -25.80
CA LEU A 13 9.21 3.80 -25.67
C LEU A 13 9.12 2.38 -26.27
N SER A 14 10.01 2.03 -27.19
CA SER A 14 10.07 0.68 -27.78
C SER A 14 10.84 -0.32 -26.92
N GLN A 15 11.78 0.18 -26.10
CA GLN A 15 12.52 -0.64 -25.14
C GLN A 15 11.68 -1.02 -23.91
N THR A 16 10.59 -0.31 -23.59
CA THR A 16 9.79 -0.61 -22.39
C THR A 16 8.63 -1.58 -22.65
N ILE A 17 8.16 -1.77 -23.90
CA ILE A 17 6.98 -2.60 -24.18
C ILE A 17 7.11 -3.23 -25.58
N SER A 18 7.30 -4.55 -25.64
CA SER A 18 7.27 -5.34 -26.89
C SER A 18 5.94 -5.15 -27.64
N LYS A 19 5.99 -4.42 -28.76
CA LYS A 19 4.84 -4.11 -29.63
C LYS A 19 4.44 -5.26 -30.56
N GLU A 20 5.26 -6.29 -30.70
CA GLU A 20 5.00 -7.41 -31.62
C GLU A 20 3.82 -8.30 -31.18
N ASN A 21 3.55 -8.40 -29.87
CA ASN A 21 2.43 -9.20 -29.37
C ASN A 21 1.06 -8.50 -29.46
N ILE A 22 1.04 -7.17 -29.64
CA ILE A 22 -0.21 -6.38 -29.70
C ILE A 22 -0.73 -6.31 -31.14
N GLU A 23 0.18 -6.14 -32.11
CA GLU A 23 -0.22 -6.01 -33.51
C GLU A 23 -0.72 -7.35 -34.10
N LYS A 24 -0.18 -8.47 -33.63
CA LYS A 24 -0.61 -9.82 -34.06
C LYS A 24 -2.04 -10.15 -33.60
N LYS A 25 -2.48 -9.65 -32.43
CA LYS A 25 -3.85 -9.85 -31.91
C LYS A 25 -4.90 -8.89 -32.49
N LEU A 26 -4.47 -7.77 -33.09
CA LEU A 26 -5.38 -6.80 -33.73
C LEU A 26 -5.75 -7.19 -35.16
N LYS A 27 -4.86 -7.89 -35.90
CA LYS A 27 -5.13 -8.34 -37.27
C LYS A 27 -5.95 -9.64 -37.36
N GLU A 28 -6.04 -10.41 -36.27
CA GLU A 28 -6.82 -11.65 -36.22
C GLU A 28 -8.32 -11.42 -35.99
N ASN A 29 -8.71 -10.26 -35.44
CA ASN A 29 -10.11 -9.96 -35.07
C ASN A 29 -10.93 -9.22 -36.14
N THR A 30 -10.34 -8.86 -37.29
CA THR A 30 -11.00 -8.05 -38.34
C THR A 30 -11.43 -8.84 -39.57
N LYS A 31 -11.30 -10.18 -39.58
CA LYS A 31 -11.59 -11.02 -40.75
C LYS A 31 -12.94 -11.77 -40.74
N SER A 32 -13.84 -11.53 -39.79
CA SER A 32 -15.15 -12.21 -39.79
C SER A 32 -16.30 -11.29 -39.39
N SER A 33 -16.87 -10.59 -40.37
CA SER A 33 -18.32 -10.35 -40.51
C SER A 33 -18.54 -9.32 -41.62
N ASP A 34 -18.95 -9.80 -42.80
CA ASP A 34 -19.32 -8.96 -43.93
C ASP A 34 -20.81 -9.18 -44.27
N ARG A 35 -21.56 -8.06 -44.27
CA ARG A 35 -22.82 -7.71 -44.98
C ARG A 35 -24.19 -8.30 -44.54
N PRO A 36 -25.34 -7.67 -44.97
CA PRO A 36 -25.51 -6.41 -45.72
C PRO A 36 -26.62 -5.41 -45.26
N LYS A 37 -26.43 -4.14 -45.69
CA LYS A 37 -27.37 -3.13 -46.27
C LYS A 37 -28.69 -2.75 -45.56
N THR A 38 -28.88 -1.44 -45.33
CA THR A 38 -29.92 -0.66 -46.04
C THR A 38 -29.66 0.86 -46.03
N SER A 39 -29.97 1.46 -47.18
CA SER A 39 -29.93 2.87 -47.57
C SER A 39 -31.13 3.66 -47.06
N SER A 40 -30.97 4.98 -46.87
CA SER A 40 -31.72 6.00 -47.64
C SER A 40 -31.34 7.43 -47.27
N ASN A 41 -31.17 8.23 -48.33
CA ASN A 41 -31.06 9.68 -48.35
C ASN A 41 -32.39 10.33 -47.93
N THR A 42 -32.37 11.57 -47.44
CA THR A 42 -32.92 12.75 -48.16
C THR A 42 -32.51 14.07 -47.49
N LYS A 43 -32.18 15.04 -48.34
CA LYS A 43 -31.74 16.41 -48.06
C LYS A 43 -32.87 17.34 -47.60
N LYS A 44 -32.52 18.20 -46.65
CA LYS A 44 -32.82 19.64 -46.45
C LYS A 44 -33.99 20.27 -47.22
N GLN A 45 -34.87 20.91 -46.45
CA GLN A 45 -35.45 22.22 -46.77
C GLN A 45 -35.50 23.12 -45.53
N LYS A 46 -35.54 24.42 -45.78
CA LYS A 46 -35.07 25.55 -44.94
C LYS A 46 -36.26 26.44 -44.61
N THR A 47 -36.45 26.84 -43.34
CA THR A 47 -37.19 28.06 -43.00
C THR A 47 -36.65 28.67 -41.70
N ILE A 48 -36.52 29.99 -41.73
CA ILE A 48 -35.94 30.90 -40.74
C ILE A 48 -37.09 31.48 -39.90
N ASN A 49 -36.94 31.54 -38.57
CA ASN A 49 -37.15 32.77 -37.79
C ASN A 49 -36.76 32.59 -36.31
N PRO A 50 -36.35 33.67 -35.62
CA PRO A 50 -35.56 33.61 -34.39
C PRO A 50 -36.42 33.91 -33.15
N ALA A 51 -36.33 33.04 -32.13
CA ALA A 51 -36.70 33.39 -30.76
C ALA A 51 -35.99 32.44 -29.78
N HIS A 52 -35.55 33.01 -28.66
CA HIS A 52 -34.79 32.41 -27.54
C HIS A 52 -34.93 30.90 -27.34
N SER A 53 -33.78 30.20 -27.26
CA SER A 53 -33.72 28.87 -26.65
C SER A 53 -32.43 28.65 -25.86
N ILE A 54 -32.65 28.17 -24.64
CA ILE A 54 -31.73 27.63 -23.64
C ILE A 54 -30.88 26.50 -24.26
N PRO A 55 -29.58 26.34 -23.92
CA PRO A 55 -28.75 25.29 -24.50
C PRO A 55 -29.31 23.90 -24.17
N LYS A 56 -29.71 23.19 -25.24
CA LYS A 56 -30.17 21.80 -25.24
C LYS A 56 -28.97 20.88 -24.97
N VAL A 57 -28.98 20.21 -23.81
CA VAL A 57 -28.03 19.14 -23.48
C VAL A 57 -28.27 17.96 -24.40
N SER A 58 -27.23 17.59 -25.16
CA SER A 58 -27.23 16.38 -26.01
C SER A 58 -27.32 15.12 -25.12
N PRO A 59 -28.20 14.15 -25.42
CA PRO A 59 -28.20 12.85 -24.75
C PRO A 59 -26.85 12.15 -24.95
N GLN A 60 -26.13 11.87 -23.87
CA GLN A 60 -24.92 11.05 -23.92
C GLN A 60 -25.28 9.62 -24.31
N ALA A 61 -24.53 9.05 -25.25
CA ALA A 61 -24.67 7.67 -25.70
C ALA A 61 -24.45 6.70 -24.53
N LYS A 62 -25.42 5.81 -24.31
CA LYS A 62 -25.33 4.73 -23.31
C LYS A 62 -24.12 3.84 -23.61
N PRO A 63 -23.20 3.59 -22.66
CA PRO A 63 -22.09 2.68 -22.87
C PRO A 63 -22.59 1.24 -23.02
N LYS A 64 -22.05 0.55 -24.03
CA LYS A 64 -22.33 -0.87 -24.33
C LYS A 64 -21.85 -1.72 -23.14
N ILE A 65 -22.79 -2.31 -22.40
CA ILE A 65 -22.51 -3.23 -21.29
C ILE A 65 -21.79 -4.45 -21.85
N ARG A 66 -20.50 -4.61 -21.52
CA ARG A 66 -19.68 -5.76 -21.91
C ARG A 66 -20.00 -6.91 -20.96
N ASN A 67 -20.34 -8.07 -21.52
CA ASN A 67 -20.80 -9.25 -20.77
C ASN A 67 -19.76 -9.70 -19.72
N THR A 68 -20.07 -9.48 -18.44
CA THR A 68 -19.21 -9.70 -17.27
C THR A 68 -18.90 -11.17 -16.99
N ASN A 69 -19.64 -12.11 -17.60
CA ASN A 69 -19.50 -13.54 -17.32
C ASN A 69 -18.19 -14.13 -17.91
N LYS A 70 -17.68 -13.58 -19.02
CA LYS A 70 -16.42 -14.04 -19.62
C LYS A 70 -15.19 -13.73 -18.75
N ILE A 71 -15.19 -12.59 -18.06
CA ILE A 71 -14.07 -12.18 -17.20
C ILE A 71 -14.01 -13.06 -15.94
N ARG A 72 -15.16 -13.40 -15.36
CA ARG A 72 -15.23 -14.29 -14.19
C ARG A 72 -14.75 -15.71 -14.50
N PHE A 73 -15.05 -16.22 -15.70
CA PHE A 73 -14.59 -17.53 -16.15
C PHE A 73 -13.07 -17.60 -16.31
N ILE A 74 -12.45 -16.57 -16.88
CA ILE A 74 -10.98 -16.50 -17.02
C ILE A 74 -10.32 -16.48 -15.64
N ASN A 75 -10.84 -15.71 -14.70
CA ASN A 75 -10.29 -15.66 -13.34
C ASN A 75 -10.38 -17.04 -12.65
N TYR A 76 -11.49 -17.77 -12.83
CA TYR A 76 -11.64 -19.12 -12.27
C TYR A 76 -10.60 -20.10 -12.82
N ILE A 77 -10.32 -20.05 -14.13
CA ILE A 77 -9.28 -20.88 -14.75
C ILE A 77 -7.90 -20.55 -14.17
N VAL A 78 -7.58 -19.26 -14.00
CA VAL A 78 -6.30 -18.83 -13.44
C VAL A 78 -6.13 -19.32 -12.00
N TYR A 79 -7.17 -19.20 -11.16
CA TYR A 79 -7.13 -19.71 -9.79
C TYR A 79 -6.99 -21.23 -9.74
N SER A 80 -7.73 -21.96 -10.58
CA SER A 80 -7.63 -23.42 -10.65
C SER A 80 -6.23 -23.90 -11.04
N LEU A 81 -5.58 -23.25 -12.01
CA LEU A 81 -4.20 -23.58 -12.40
C LEU A 81 -3.20 -23.27 -11.29
N SER A 82 -3.37 -22.14 -10.58
CA SER A 82 -2.51 -21.79 -9.46
C SER A 82 -2.60 -22.79 -8.30
N LEU A 83 -3.80 -23.31 -8.02
CA LEU A 83 -4.02 -24.32 -6.98
C LEU A 83 -3.29 -25.63 -7.31
N ILE A 84 -3.37 -26.08 -8.57
CA ILE A 84 -2.68 -27.30 -9.04
C ILE A 84 -1.17 -27.15 -8.86
N ILE A 85 -0.59 -25.99 -9.22
CA ILE A 85 0.84 -25.73 -9.06
C ILE A 85 1.25 -25.83 -7.58
N ILE A 86 0.49 -25.23 -6.67
CA ILE A 86 0.78 -25.29 -5.22
C ILE A 86 0.77 -26.74 -4.71
N ILE A 87 -0.22 -27.53 -5.10
CA ILE A 87 -0.32 -28.94 -4.69
C ILE A 87 0.88 -29.74 -5.22
N THR A 88 1.25 -29.55 -6.50
CA THR A 88 2.41 -30.25 -7.07
C THR A 88 3.72 -29.88 -6.38
N LEU A 89 3.94 -28.60 -6.04
CA LEU A 89 5.13 -28.17 -5.31
C LEU A 89 5.18 -28.75 -3.89
N SER A 90 4.04 -28.79 -3.19
CA SER A 90 3.98 -29.42 -1.87
C SER A 90 4.32 -30.91 -1.91
N ALA A 91 3.86 -31.64 -2.93
CA ALA A 91 4.18 -33.05 -3.10
C ALA A 91 5.67 -33.29 -3.41
N ILE A 92 6.29 -32.43 -4.23
CA ILE A 92 7.73 -32.49 -4.51
C ILE A 92 8.54 -32.23 -3.24
N ILE A 93 8.17 -31.22 -2.46
CA ILE A 93 8.85 -30.90 -1.19
C ILE A 93 8.73 -32.08 -0.21
N TYR A 94 7.54 -32.67 -0.09
CA TYR A 94 7.31 -33.84 0.75
C TYR A 94 8.20 -35.03 0.35
N TYR A 95 8.28 -35.33 -0.96
CA TYR A 95 9.14 -36.39 -1.49
C TYR A 95 10.64 -36.15 -1.22
N LEU A 96 11.08 -34.88 -1.31
CA LEU A 96 12.47 -34.51 -0.99
C LEU A 96 12.80 -34.61 0.51
N LEU A 97 11.84 -34.33 1.39
CA LEU A 97 12.00 -34.47 2.83
C LEU A 97 12.11 -35.94 3.23
N GLU A 98 11.25 -36.79 2.69
CA GLU A 98 11.25 -38.24 2.97
C GLU A 98 12.59 -38.89 2.56
N LYS A 99 13.16 -38.47 1.42
CA LYS A 99 14.46 -38.94 0.96
C LYS A 99 15.63 -38.52 1.89
N LYS A 100 15.54 -37.37 2.56
CA LYS A 100 16.58 -36.90 3.49
C LYS A 100 16.58 -37.61 4.84
N VAL A 101 15.44 -38.18 5.26
CA VAL A 101 15.32 -38.85 6.56
C VAL A 101 15.97 -40.24 6.56
N LEU A 102 16.17 -40.87 5.39
CA LEU A 102 16.78 -42.20 5.28
C LEU A 102 18.32 -42.23 5.37
N GLU A 103 19.02 -41.09 5.30
CA GLU A 103 20.50 -41.06 5.24
C GLU A 103 21.20 -40.83 6.59
N THR A 104 20.46 -40.71 7.69
CA THR A 104 21.04 -40.51 9.03
C THR A 104 20.68 -41.65 9.97
N GLU A 105 21.46 -42.73 9.94
CA GLU A 105 21.54 -43.68 11.05
C GLU A 105 22.30 -43.05 12.23
N PRO A 106 21.85 -43.24 13.49
CA PRO A 106 22.44 -42.59 14.66
C PRO A 106 23.70 -43.33 15.17
N LYS A 107 24.82 -42.61 15.26
CA LYS A 107 25.98 -43.02 16.06
C LYS A 107 25.66 -42.94 17.55
N VAL A 108 25.73 -44.10 18.22
CA VAL A 108 25.70 -44.27 19.67
C VAL A 108 26.93 -43.58 20.28
N VAL A 109 26.71 -42.76 21.32
CA VAL A 109 27.77 -42.23 22.19
C VAL A 109 27.42 -42.63 23.62
N GLU A 110 28.24 -43.51 24.19
CA GLU A 110 28.24 -43.91 25.60
C GLU A 110 28.52 -42.70 26.50
N LYS A 111 27.76 -42.56 27.59
CA LYS A 111 28.08 -41.66 28.70
C LYS A 111 28.66 -42.49 29.83
N GLU A 112 29.94 -42.29 30.13
CA GLU A 112 30.55 -42.76 31.38
C GLU A 112 30.05 -41.94 32.58
N VAL A 113 29.77 -42.67 33.65
CA VAL A 113 29.40 -42.19 34.97
C VAL A 113 30.69 -42.02 35.78
N ILE A 114 30.92 -40.83 36.35
CA ILE A 114 31.88 -40.65 37.44
C ILE A 114 31.17 -39.93 38.58
N ILE A 115 31.07 -40.65 39.70
CA ILE A 115 30.65 -40.19 41.02
C ILE A 115 31.94 -39.85 41.78
N GLU A 116 32.05 -38.66 42.35
CA GLU A 116 33.00 -38.43 43.44
C GLU A 116 32.37 -37.63 44.59
N LYS A 117 32.80 -38.02 45.78
CA LYS A 117 32.23 -37.85 47.12
C LYS A 117 32.65 -36.52 47.76
N VAL A 118 31.72 -35.98 48.55
CA VAL A 118 31.86 -35.53 49.96
C VAL A 118 33.10 -34.72 50.34
N VAL A 119 32.90 -33.44 50.71
CA VAL A 119 33.51 -32.83 51.92
C VAL A 119 32.51 -31.83 52.54
N GLU A 120 32.20 -32.05 53.83
CA GLU A 120 31.45 -31.18 54.73
C GLU A 120 32.22 -29.92 55.11
N GLN A 121 31.53 -28.78 55.27
CA GLN A 121 31.79 -27.76 56.30
C GLN A 121 30.60 -26.78 56.38
N GLN A 122 29.91 -26.77 57.52
CA GLN A 122 29.01 -25.70 57.99
C GLN A 122 29.79 -24.74 58.93
N PRO A 123 29.20 -23.66 59.49
CA PRO A 123 28.38 -22.59 58.91
C PRO A 123 28.92 -21.18 59.30
N LYS A 124 28.48 -20.12 58.62
CA LYS A 124 28.47 -18.76 59.19
C LYS A 124 27.22 -18.01 58.72
N GLU A 125 26.43 -17.57 59.70
CA GLU A 125 25.33 -16.63 59.57
C GLU A 125 25.79 -15.33 58.90
N ILE A 126 24.87 -14.68 58.15
CA ILE A 126 24.36 -13.31 58.38
C ILE A 126 23.57 -12.83 57.14
N GLU A 127 22.45 -12.17 57.41
CA GLU A 127 21.63 -11.29 56.55
C GLU A 127 20.60 -11.91 55.58
N VAL A 128 19.46 -12.25 56.19
CA VAL A 128 18.11 -11.94 55.70
C VAL A 128 18.04 -10.48 55.23
N ILE A 129 17.59 -10.23 53.99
CA ILE A 129 16.63 -9.16 53.60
C ILE A 129 16.33 -9.23 52.09
N LYS A 130 15.07 -9.55 51.80
CA LYS A 130 14.26 -9.24 50.59
C LYS A 130 14.64 -9.89 49.26
N GLU A 131 14.01 -11.05 49.03
CA GLU A 131 13.52 -11.46 47.71
C GLU A 131 12.72 -10.31 47.08
N VAL A 132 13.28 -9.68 46.05
CA VAL A 132 12.49 -8.96 45.07
C VAL A 132 11.84 -10.04 44.21
N GLU A 133 10.65 -10.44 44.62
CA GLU A 133 9.73 -11.20 43.81
C GLU A 133 9.49 -10.42 42.51
N VAL A 134 10.21 -10.80 41.46
CA VAL A 134 9.93 -10.35 40.10
C VAL A 134 8.61 -11.00 39.71
N VAL A 135 7.51 -10.37 40.13
CA VAL A 135 6.20 -10.57 39.52
C VAL A 135 6.37 -10.15 38.08
N LYS A 136 6.66 -11.13 37.22
CA LYS A 136 6.36 -11.03 35.80
C LYS A 136 4.85 -10.82 35.74
N GLU A 137 4.43 -9.56 35.75
CA GLU A 137 3.10 -9.16 35.33
C GLU A 137 2.97 -9.67 33.89
N LYS A 138 2.44 -10.89 33.77
CA LYS A 138 2.04 -11.45 32.50
C LYS A 138 0.87 -10.57 32.10
N VAL A 139 1.16 -9.51 31.35
CA VAL A 139 0.15 -8.71 30.66
C VAL A 139 -0.53 -9.68 29.71
N VAL A 140 -1.56 -10.36 30.21
CA VAL A 140 -2.49 -11.11 29.40
C VAL A 140 -3.25 -10.03 28.64
N THR A 141 -2.74 -9.68 27.47
CA THR A 141 -3.51 -8.96 26.46
C THR A 141 -4.71 -9.84 26.17
N LYS A 142 -5.86 -9.54 26.78
CA LYS A 142 -7.14 -10.06 26.33
C LYS A 142 -7.28 -9.60 24.90
N VAL A 143 -7.09 -10.53 23.97
CA VAL A 143 -7.40 -10.33 22.55
C VAL A 143 -8.91 -10.19 22.50
N VAL A 144 -9.41 -8.95 22.56
CA VAL A 144 -10.80 -8.68 22.23
C VAL A 144 -10.90 -8.78 20.72
N ASP A 145 -11.46 -9.88 20.24
CA ASP A 145 -11.86 -10.01 18.84
C ASP A 145 -12.85 -8.88 18.51
N LEU A 146 -12.47 -8.03 17.56
CA LEU A 146 -13.28 -6.94 17.07
C LEU A 146 -14.47 -7.51 16.28
N ASP A 147 -15.59 -7.79 16.95
CA ASP A 147 -16.89 -8.06 16.31
C ASP A 147 -17.44 -6.78 15.63
N ASN A 148 -18.11 -6.95 14.48
CA ASN A 148 -18.89 -5.93 13.77
C ASN A 148 -19.79 -5.09 14.69
N LYS A 149 -20.33 -5.67 15.77
CA LYS A 149 -21.16 -4.95 16.76
C LYS A 149 -20.38 -3.88 17.55
N ASN A 150 -19.10 -4.14 17.84
CA ASN A 150 -18.25 -3.25 18.63
C ASN A 150 -17.36 -2.34 17.77
N PHE A 151 -17.06 -2.74 16.52
CA PHE A 151 -16.26 -1.96 15.57
C PHE A 151 -16.77 -0.53 15.43
N ARG A 152 -18.10 -0.36 15.32
CA ARG A 152 -18.75 0.94 15.16
C ARG A 152 -18.41 1.90 16.32
N LYS A 153 -18.47 1.42 17.55
CA LYS A 153 -18.18 2.21 18.77
C LYS A 153 -16.71 2.61 18.83
N PHE A 154 -15.79 1.71 18.47
CA PHE A 154 -14.34 1.98 18.48
C PHE A 154 -13.88 2.85 17.31
N TYR A 155 -14.54 2.78 16.15
CA TYR A 155 -14.16 3.53 14.95
C TYR A 155 -14.62 5.00 14.99
N TYR A 156 -15.75 5.30 15.64
CA TYR A 156 -16.32 6.66 15.68
C TYR A 156 -15.84 7.55 16.84
N THR A 157 -14.90 7.09 17.67
CA THR A 157 -14.28 7.96 18.68
C THR A 157 -13.69 9.21 18.03
N GLN A 158 -13.92 10.38 18.64
CA GLN A 158 -13.35 11.67 18.21
C GLN A 158 -12.13 12.07 19.05
N LYS A 159 -11.83 11.34 20.14
CA LYS A 159 -10.67 11.62 20.99
C LYS A 159 -9.41 11.26 20.23
N THR A 160 -8.54 12.24 20.04
CA THR A 160 -7.31 12.10 19.25
C THR A 160 -6.09 12.60 20.00
N LYS A 161 -4.97 11.94 19.79
CA LYS A 161 -3.63 12.47 20.01
C LYS A 161 -2.97 12.70 18.66
N ILE A 162 -2.11 13.72 18.59
CA ILE A 162 -1.45 14.09 17.34
C ILE A 162 0.06 14.01 17.54
N LEU A 163 0.73 13.24 16.70
CA LEU A 163 2.17 13.28 16.49
C LEU A 163 2.47 14.03 15.19
N ARG A 164 3.54 14.83 15.20
CA ARG A 164 4.05 15.55 14.04
C ARG A 164 5.49 15.13 13.81
N CYS A 165 5.79 14.68 12.60
CA CYS A 165 7.15 14.47 12.13
C CYS A 165 7.40 15.39 10.95
N TYR A 166 8.23 16.42 11.14
CA TYR A 166 8.52 17.44 10.13
C TYR A 166 10.00 17.45 9.68
N ASP A 167 10.68 16.36 9.95
CA ASP A 167 12.11 16.13 9.74
C ASP A 167 12.43 15.44 8.41
N PHE A 168 11.48 15.42 7.47
CA PHE A 168 11.72 14.80 6.17
C PHE A 168 12.57 15.73 5.31
N LYS A 169 13.49 15.13 4.56
CA LYS A 169 14.19 15.83 3.48
C LYS A 169 13.21 16.15 2.35
N ALA A 170 13.51 17.22 1.61
CA ALA A 170 12.81 17.50 0.37
C ALA A 170 12.88 16.28 -0.56
N ASP A 171 11.77 15.97 -1.22
CA ASP A 171 11.65 14.85 -2.16
C ASP A 171 11.94 13.46 -1.54
N SER A 172 11.83 13.35 -0.22
CA SER A 172 11.92 12.07 0.47
C SER A 172 10.56 11.62 1.00
N SER A 173 10.21 10.37 0.70
CA SER A 173 9.08 9.63 1.28
C SER A 173 9.49 8.83 2.52
N LEU A 174 10.80 8.70 2.80
CA LEU A 174 11.34 7.86 3.84
C LEU A 174 11.30 8.51 5.21
N LEU A 175 10.92 7.72 6.22
CA LEU A 175 10.97 8.13 7.61
C LEU A 175 12.43 8.20 8.09
N THR A 176 12.79 9.31 8.72
CA THR A 176 14.03 9.43 9.50
C THR A 176 13.99 8.50 10.72
N LYS A 177 15.16 8.15 11.27
CA LYS A 177 15.25 7.37 12.52
C LYS A 177 14.53 8.06 13.67
N GLU A 178 14.70 9.37 13.82
CA GLU A 178 14.03 10.16 14.87
C GLU A 178 12.49 10.08 14.73
N CYS A 179 11.95 10.20 13.52
CA CYS A 179 10.51 10.04 13.32
C CYS A 179 10.05 8.61 13.61
N GLN A 180 10.78 7.58 13.17
CA GLN A 180 10.47 6.17 13.47
C GLN A 180 10.36 5.92 14.98
N GLU A 181 11.30 6.44 15.76
CA GLU A 181 11.30 6.34 17.23
C GLU A 181 10.11 7.08 17.85
N ARG A 182 9.83 8.31 17.40
CA ARG A 182 8.67 9.08 17.88
C ARG A 182 7.34 8.38 17.55
N ILE A 183 7.22 7.79 16.36
CA ILE A 183 6.04 7.00 15.97
C ILE A 183 5.89 5.79 16.87
N THR A 184 6.98 5.04 17.08
CA THR A 184 7.00 3.85 17.95
C THR A 184 6.54 4.20 19.36
N ASN A 185 7.09 5.28 19.93
CA ASN A 185 6.72 5.76 21.26
C ASN A 185 5.27 6.26 21.30
N PHE A 186 4.82 6.96 20.26
CA PHE A 186 3.45 7.46 20.18
C PHE A 186 2.42 6.34 20.19
N VAL A 187 2.67 5.29 19.41
CA VAL A 187 1.78 4.12 19.32
C VAL A 187 1.77 3.36 20.65
N LYS A 188 2.94 2.94 21.15
CA LYS A 188 3.06 2.17 22.40
C LYS A 188 2.51 2.89 23.63
N ASN A 189 2.70 4.21 23.73
CA ASN A 189 2.24 4.99 24.89
C ASN A 189 0.78 5.43 24.80
N THR A 190 0.12 5.22 23.66
CA THR A 190 -1.29 5.57 23.48
C THR A 190 -2.15 4.35 23.78
N LYS A 191 -2.49 4.17 25.06
CA LYS A 191 -3.42 3.11 25.51
C LYS A 191 -4.74 3.17 24.73
N ASN A 192 -5.27 1.99 24.43
CA ASN A 192 -6.54 1.81 23.72
C ASN A 192 -6.62 2.53 22.36
N LEU A 193 -5.51 2.54 21.62
CA LEU A 193 -5.49 3.02 20.24
C LEU A 193 -6.42 2.16 19.37
N THR A 194 -7.31 2.81 18.61
CA THR A 194 -8.31 2.15 17.75
C THR A 194 -8.05 2.39 16.28
N ARG A 195 -7.62 3.59 15.91
CA ARG A 195 -7.35 3.98 14.52
C ARG A 195 -6.19 4.95 14.46
N ILE A 196 -5.39 4.84 13.43
CA ILE A 196 -4.34 5.81 13.10
C ILE A 196 -4.67 6.41 11.74
N GLU A 197 -4.77 7.73 11.66
CA GLU A 197 -4.86 8.47 10.39
C GLU A 197 -3.51 9.13 10.09
N ILE A 198 -3.00 8.95 8.89
CA ILE A 198 -1.70 9.47 8.45
C ILE A 198 -1.94 10.48 7.34
N ILE A 199 -1.42 11.70 7.52
CA ILE A 199 -1.59 12.83 6.60
C ILE A 199 -0.20 13.33 6.20
N ALA A 200 0.07 13.40 4.89
CA ALA A 200 1.30 14.02 4.40
C ALA A 200 1.28 15.53 4.61
N VAL A 201 2.42 16.08 4.99
CA VAL A 201 2.72 17.51 4.99
C VAL A 201 3.80 17.75 3.95
N VAL A 202 3.53 18.61 2.99
CA VAL A 202 4.45 18.93 1.90
C VAL A 202 4.76 20.41 1.88
N ALA A 203 5.97 20.75 1.45
CA ALA A 203 6.41 22.11 1.23
C ALA A 203 6.60 22.41 -0.26
N ASP A 204 6.91 23.66 -0.61
CA ASP A 204 7.16 24.03 -2.01
C ASP A 204 8.46 23.40 -2.54
N GLU A 205 9.38 23.10 -1.64
CA GLU A 205 10.66 22.43 -1.81
C GLU A 205 10.50 20.96 -2.22
N ASP A 206 9.36 20.32 -1.91
CA ASP A 206 9.05 18.96 -2.36
C ASP A 206 8.71 18.90 -3.89
N ASN A 207 8.69 20.03 -4.61
CA ASN A 207 8.43 20.06 -6.05
C ASN A 207 9.66 19.70 -6.92
N VAL A 208 10.59 18.87 -6.43
CA VAL A 208 11.86 18.57 -7.11
C VAL A 208 11.62 18.04 -8.53
N VAL A 209 10.85 16.96 -8.68
CA VAL A 209 10.52 16.39 -10.00
C VAL A 209 9.83 17.40 -10.93
N TYR A 210 8.95 18.24 -10.39
CA TYR A 210 8.30 19.28 -11.20
C TYR A 210 9.30 20.33 -11.69
N ASN A 211 10.26 20.71 -10.85
CA ASN A 211 11.30 21.67 -11.20
C ASN A 211 12.24 21.13 -12.28
N GLU A 212 12.54 19.83 -12.27
CA GLU A 212 13.37 19.16 -13.29
C GLU A 212 12.72 19.17 -14.69
N ILE A 213 11.41 18.95 -14.77
CA ILE A 213 10.68 18.90 -16.06
C ILE A 213 10.08 20.26 -16.47
N LYS A 214 10.29 21.30 -15.67
CA LYS A 214 9.59 22.58 -15.81
C LYS A 214 9.82 23.22 -17.19
N ASP A 215 11.05 23.13 -17.68
CA ASP A 215 11.46 23.70 -18.97
C ASP A 215 10.88 22.91 -20.15
N ASP A 216 10.69 21.60 -20.00
CA ASP A 216 10.07 20.74 -21.02
C ASP A 216 8.59 21.08 -21.23
N ILE A 217 7.92 21.54 -20.17
CA ILE A 217 6.49 21.87 -20.18
C ILE A 217 6.22 23.37 -20.26
N GLN A 218 7.24 24.22 -20.42
CA GLN A 218 7.10 25.67 -20.37
C GLN A 218 6.14 26.23 -21.44
N ASN A 219 6.10 25.58 -22.61
CA ASN A 219 5.24 25.97 -23.74
C ASN A 219 3.79 25.49 -23.57
N GLN A 220 3.49 24.70 -22.54
CA GLN A 220 2.12 24.25 -22.26
C GLN A 220 1.32 25.37 -21.59
N PRO A 221 -0.02 25.39 -21.74
CA PRO A 221 -0.85 26.34 -21.03
C PRO A 221 -0.63 26.30 -19.50
N LYS A 222 -0.67 27.47 -18.82
CA LYS A 222 -0.46 27.57 -17.37
C LYS A 222 -1.32 26.60 -16.54
N HIS A 223 -2.56 26.34 -16.98
CA HIS A 223 -3.45 25.41 -16.29
C HIS A 223 -2.97 23.94 -16.38
N VAL A 224 -2.32 23.56 -17.49
CA VAL A 224 -1.70 22.23 -17.65
C VAL A 224 -0.50 22.12 -16.73
N GLN A 225 0.40 23.11 -16.74
CA GLN A 225 1.58 23.13 -15.86
C GLN A 225 1.18 23.01 -14.37
N LYS A 226 0.16 23.75 -13.94
CA LYS A 226 -0.39 23.67 -12.58
C LYS A 226 -0.95 22.28 -12.26
N ARG A 227 -1.64 21.65 -13.21
CA ARG A 227 -2.20 20.30 -13.03
C ARG A 227 -1.11 19.24 -12.92
N VAL A 228 -0.06 19.35 -13.75
CA VAL A 228 1.12 18.47 -13.66
C VAL A 228 1.78 18.60 -12.29
N ARG A 229 2.06 19.83 -11.84
CA ARG A 229 2.61 20.09 -10.50
C ARG A 229 1.77 19.45 -9.39
N GLU A 230 0.46 19.67 -9.42
CA GLU A 230 -0.47 19.13 -8.43
C GLU A 230 -0.49 17.59 -8.44
N TYR A 231 -0.46 16.94 -9.60
CA TYR A 231 -0.44 15.48 -9.68
C TYR A 231 0.86 14.88 -9.17
N LEU A 232 2.00 15.51 -9.47
CA LEU A 232 3.30 15.09 -8.93
C LEU A 232 3.30 15.17 -7.41
N ILE A 233 2.87 16.31 -6.84
CA ILE A 233 2.79 16.47 -5.38
C ILE A 233 1.80 15.49 -4.74
N ARG A 234 0.66 15.20 -5.37
CA ARG A 234 -0.28 14.18 -4.87
C ARG A 234 0.32 12.78 -4.86
N GLY A 235 1.00 12.40 -5.94
CA GLY A 235 1.67 11.11 -6.05
C GLY A 235 2.72 10.95 -4.95
N PHE A 236 3.60 11.94 -4.84
CA PHE A 236 4.64 11.99 -3.81
C PHE A 236 4.08 11.98 -2.38
N SER A 237 3.07 12.80 -2.11
CA SER A 237 2.39 12.82 -0.81
C SER A 237 1.79 11.46 -0.45
N ARG A 238 1.23 10.77 -1.44
CA ARG A 238 0.63 9.44 -1.25
C ARG A 238 1.70 8.40 -0.94
N GLU A 239 2.84 8.45 -1.61
CA GLU A 239 3.99 7.60 -1.32
C GLU A 239 4.46 7.77 0.12
N ARG A 240 4.68 9.02 0.58
CA ARG A 240 5.06 9.34 1.96
C ARG A 240 4.09 8.77 3.01
N VAL A 241 2.78 8.83 2.72
CA VAL A 241 1.74 8.23 3.58
C VAL A 241 1.82 6.70 3.57
N ILE A 242 2.04 6.08 2.41
CA ILE A 242 2.15 4.62 2.28
C ILE A 242 3.37 4.10 3.05
N GLU A 243 4.54 4.71 2.87
CA GLU A 243 5.76 4.33 3.59
C GLU A 243 5.56 4.41 5.11
N THR A 244 4.95 5.49 5.58
CA THR A 244 4.64 5.65 7.01
C THR A 244 3.64 4.59 7.48
N ALA A 245 2.63 4.27 6.68
CA ALA A 245 1.64 3.26 7.01
C ALA A 245 2.26 1.86 7.07
N SER A 246 3.16 1.53 6.13
CA SER A 246 3.91 0.27 6.11
C SER A 246 4.77 0.15 7.36
N PHE A 247 5.57 1.18 7.69
CA PHE A 247 6.38 1.18 8.91
C PHE A 247 5.55 0.86 10.16
N ILE A 248 4.39 1.51 10.34
CA ILE A 248 3.52 1.26 11.50
C ILE A 248 2.99 -0.18 11.52
N ARG A 249 2.54 -0.69 10.37
CA ARG A 249 1.97 -2.06 10.27
C ARG A 249 3.03 -3.12 10.54
N ASP A 250 4.23 -2.94 9.98
CA ASP A 250 5.28 -3.95 10.01
C ASP A 250 5.99 -4.02 11.37
N ASN A 251 6.09 -2.89 12.09
CA ASN A 251 6.93 -2.80 13.27
C ASN A 251 6.16 -2.72 14.60
N LEU A 252 4.89 -2.28 14.57
CA LEU A 252 4.19 -1.90 15.80
C LEU A 252 3.05 -2.83 16.19
N ASN A 253 2.71 -3.82 15.34
CA ASN A 253 1.80 -4.97 15.57
C ASN A 253 0.66 -4.75 16.58
N GLU A 254 0.03 -3.57 16.54
CA GLU A 254 -1.08 -3.19 17.40
C GLU A 254 -2.39 -3.31 16.62
N TYR A 255 -3.47 -3.71 17.31
CA TYR A 255 -4.84 -3.84 16.78
C TYR A 255 -5.48 -2.51 16.32
N ALA A 256 -4.67 -1.49 16.00
CA ALA A 256 -5.12 -0.20 15.51
C ALA A 256 -5.28 -0.23 13.99
N VAL A 257 -6.43 0.24 13.50
CA VAL A 257 -6.69 0.34 12.05
C VAL A 257 -5.86 1.50 11.47
N VAL A 258 -4.85 1.18 10.68
CA VAL A 258 -4.03 2.19 9.99
C VAL A 258 -4.73 2.66 8.71
N THR A 259 -5.14 3.92 8.69
CA THR A 259 -5.91 4.56 7.61
C THR A 259 -5.05 5.60 6.88
N PRO A 260 -4.48 5.25 5.72
CA PRO A 260 -3.72 6.19 4.90
C PRO A 260 -4.66 7.15 4.19
N THR A 261 -4.42 8.47 4.31
CA THR A 261 -5.27 9.48 3.67
C THR A 261 -4.92 9.72 2.19
N ASN A 262 -5.86 10.31 1.46
CA ASN A 262 -5.71 10.66 0.03
C ASN A 262 -5.57 12.17 -0.19
N TYR A 263 -5.35 12.94 0.87
CA TYR A 263 -5.11 14.37 0.82
C TYR A 263 -3.79 14.69 1.52
N TYR A 264 -3.25 15.86 1.23
CA TYR A 264 -2.04 16.36 1.86
C TYR A 264 -2.30 17.76 2.42
N VAL A 265 -1.46 18.18 3.35
CA VAL A 265 -1.45 19.54 3.90
C VAL A 265 -0.26 20.27 3.32
N LYS A 266 -0.52 21.43 2.68
CA LYS A 266 0.55 22.33 2.27
C LYS A 266 1.06 23.09 3.49
N SER A 267 2.35 23.04 3.74
CA SER A 267 2.99 23.71 4.86
C SER A 267 3.10 25.22 4.63
N ALA A 268 2.78 26.00 5.66
CA ALA A 268 3.00 27.45 5.68
C ALA A 268 4.40 27.83 6.20
N LYS A 269 5.12 26.89 6.82
CA LYS A 269 6.43 27.10 7.48
C LYS A 269 7.51 26.18 6.92
N ASP A 270 7.36 25.72 5.68
CA ASP A 270 8.30 24.78 5.03
C ASP A 270 8.53 23.44 5.78
N ASN A 271 7.66 23.09 6.73
CA ASN A 271 7.64 21.74 7.31
C ASN A 271 7.36 20.67 6.24
N LYS A 272 8.10 19.57 6.31
CA LYS A 272 7.99 18.43 5.39
C LYS A 272 7.90 17.14 6.20
N GLY A 273 6.90 16.31 5.94
CA GLY A 273 6.79 15.00 6.59
C GLY A 273 5.35 14.54 6.76
N VAL A 274 4.99 14.12 7.98
CA VAL A 274 3.69 13.54 8.26
C VAL A 274 3.08 14.03 9.58
N ILE A 275 1.75 14.10 9.59
CA ILE A 275 0.94 14.23 10.80
C ILE A 275 0.25 12.89 11.02
N ILE A 276 0.38 12.36 12.23
CA ILE A 276 -0.23 11.10 12.63
C ILE A 276 -1.26 11.40 13.71
N LYS A 277 -2.53 11.11 13.42
CA LYS A 277 -3.63 11.22 14.39
C LYS A 277 -3.96 9.84 14.92
N GLY A 278 -3.69 9.62 16.20
CA GLY A 278 -4.09 8.41 16.91
C GLY A 278 -5.42 8.61 17.60
N PHE A 279 -6.44 7.87 17.16
CA PHE A 279 -7.77 7.82 17.77
C PHE A 279 -7.76 6.78 18.88
N TYR A 280 -8.26 7.15 20.05
CA TYR A 280 -8.27 6.26 21.22
C TYR A 280 -9.62 6.28 21.92
N THR A 281 -9.87 5.25 22.74
CA THR A 281 -11.05 5.16 23.60
C THR A 281 -10.64 5.18 25.07
N THR A 282 -11.54 5.67 25.92
CA THR A 282 -11.36 5.63 27.39
C THR A 282 -11.83 4.32 28.02
N GLU A 283 -12.53 3.48 27.26
CA GLU A 283 -12.92 2.14 27.70
C GLU A 283 -11.73 1.20 27.50
N SER A 284 -11.34 0.47 28.54
CA SER A 284 -10.29 -0.56 28.44
C SER A 284 -10.75 -1.67 27.51
N LYS A 285 -9.88 -2.05 26.57
CA LYS A 285 -9.99 -3.34 25.86
C LYS A 285 -9.89 -4.48 26.86
#